data_AF-A0A0F6U4A4-F1
#
_entry.id   AF-A0A0F6U4A4-F1
#
_cell.length_a   1.000
_cell.length_b   1.000
_cell.length_c   1.000
_cell.angle_alpha   90.00
_cell.angle_beta   90.00
_cell.angle_gamma   90.00
#
_symmetry.space_group_name_H-M   'P 1'
#
loop_
_entity.id
_entity.type
_entity.pdbx_description
1 polymer ?
#
loop_
_entity_poly.entity_id
_entity_poly.type
_entity_poly.pdbx_seq_one_letter_code
_entity_poly.pdbx_strand_id
1 'polypeptide(L)'
;MLDKNPPPLQSLVAGHWFKLICGASYQDLPTIRNLALAYTIAGADCIDVAADRAVILAAREGMETAAKIAGFPANQRPWLMVSLNDGEDPHFRKAVFNPQLCPVDCPRPCEKICPAYAIDGGGVIEQRCYGCGRCLPVCPEQIIETRSRVCQPEEIIPLIIEMGVDAIEIHTQVGHGEEFARLWQAIAPLTKNLKILAISCQDDEYIIDYLHYLRETISPLSCPLIWQTDGRPMSGDIGKGTTHPAINMAKKVLSSNLAGFVQLAGGTNDHTVTKLQQLGLREKIAGIASGSYARSLILPILEHLDQPNLENDPQSYQEALKGASMVVAQLKA
;
A
#
# COMPACT_ATOMS: atom_id res chain seq x y z
N MET A 1 -26.05 -7.82 -10.95
CA MET A 1 -24.84 -7.56 -10.13
C MET A 1 -23.85 -6.65 -10.87
N LEU A 2 -24.33 -5.59 -11.54
CA LEU A 2 -23.49 -4.65 -12.33
C LEU A 2 -23.36 -3.27 -11.65
N ASP A 3 -24.08 -3.02 -10.56
CA ASP A 3 -24.05 -1.75 -9.79
C ASP A 3 -23.11 -1.79 -8.58
N LYS A 4 -22.28 -2.83 -8.42
CA LYS A 4 -21.52 -3.04 -7.17
C LYS A 4 -20.15 -2.35 -7.11
N ASN A 5 -19.59 -1.92 -8.23
CA ASN A 5 -18.30 -1.21 -8.27
C ASN A 5 -18.47 0.12 -9.02
N PRO A 6 -18.77 1.23 -8.32
CA PRO A 6 -18.72 2.54 -8.94
C PRO A 6 -17.29 2.84 -9.41
N PRO A 7 -17.10 3.70 -10.42
CA PRO A 7 -15.76 4.12 -10.84
C PRO A 7 -14.95 4.66 -9.66
N PRO A 8 -13.62 4.42 -9.60
CA PRO A 8 -12.78 4.80 -8.44
C PRO A 8 -12.98 6.24 -7.94
N LEU A 9 -13.12 7.22 -8.85
CA LEU A 9 -13.37 8.61 -8.48
C LEU A 9 -14.70 8.81 -7.72
N GLN A 10 -15.75 8.09 -8.12
CA GLN A 10 -17.04 8.17 -7.46
C GLN A 10 -16.97 7.55 -6.06
N SER A 11 -16.25 6.43 -5.90
CA SER A 11 -15.96 5.86 -4.57
C SER A 11 -15.25 6.86 -3.67
N LEU A 12 -14.26 7.59 -4.20
CA LEU A 12 -13.53 8.60 -3.43
C LEU A 12 -14.43 9.74 -2.96
N VAL A 13 -15.24 10.30 -3.85
CA VAL A 13 -16.17 11.39 -3.53
C VAL A 13 -17.24 10.93 -2.53
N ALA A 14 -17.71 9.70 -2.64
CA ALA A 14 -18.71 9.13 -1.75
C ALA A 14 -18.14 8.66 -0.39
N GLY A 15 -16.83 8.73 -0.17
CA GLY A 15 -16.21 8.23 1.06
C GLY A 15 -16.09 6.70 1.13
N HIS A 16 -16.19 6.00 0.00
CA HIS A 16 -16.18 4.54 -0.10
C HIS A 16 -14.88 4.02 -0.73
N TRP A 17 -13.82 4.82 -0.76
CA TRP A 17 -12.57 4.46 -1.43
C TRP A 17 -11.78 3.40 -0.66
N PHE A 18 -11.38 2.35 -1.36
CA PHE A 18 -10.50 1.30 -0.87
C PHE A 18 -9.24 1.19 -1.74
N LYS A 19 -8.07 1.30 -1.09
CA LYS A 19 -6.76 1.09 -1.70
C LYS A 19 -6.10 -0.18 -1.15
N LEU A 20 -5.78 -1.13 -2.01
CA LEU A 20 -4.86 -2.21 -1.64
C LEU A 20 -3.42 -1.69 -1.73
N ILE A 21 -2.64 -1.87 -0.67
CA ILE A 21 -1.19 -1.64 -0.69
C ILE A 21 -0.49 -3.00 -0.81
N CYS A 22 0.12 -3.30 -1.95
CA CYS A 22 0.97 -4.48 -2.11
C CYS A 22 2.32 -4.29 -1.41
N GLY A 23 2.85 -3.06 -1.41
CA GLY A 23 4.06 -2.65 -0.71
C GLY A 23 5.06 -1.94 -1.63
N ALA A 24 5.61 -0.82 -1.19
CA ALA A 24 6.51 0.04 -1.98
C ALA A 24 7.85 -0.62 -2.33
N SER A 25 8.25 -1.65 -1.57
CA SER A 25 9.44 -2.48 -1.82
C SER A 25 9.12 -3.95 -2.08
N TYR A 26 7.85 -4.35 -2.12
CA TYR A 26 7.48 -5.77 -2.32
C TYR A 26 7.56 -6.14 -3.81
N GLN A 27 8.24 -7.23 -4.13
CA GLN A 27 8.59 -7.62 -5.51
C GLN A 27 8.32 -9.11 -5.81
N ASP A 28 7.55 -9.81 -4.98
CA ASP A 28 7.07 -11.17 -5.29
C ASP A 28 5.95 -11.08 -6.36
N LEU A 29 6.34 -11.27 -7.62
CA LEU A 29 5.46 -11.06 -8.77
C LEU A 29 4.22 -11.97 -8.76
N PRO A 30 4.33 -13.30 -8.55
CA PRO A 30 3.15 -14.17 -8.42
C PRO A 30 2.18 -13.68 -7.34
N THR A 31 2.69 -13.30 -6.18
CA THR A 31 1.85 -12.81 -5.09
C THR A 31 1.15 -11.50 -5.47
N ILE A 32 1.89 -10.54 -6.02
CA ILE A 32 1.34 -9.22 -6.42
C ILE A 32 0.23 -9.40 -7.46
N ARG A 33 0.46 -10.27 -8.44
CA ARG A 33 -0.52 -10.58 -9.48
C ARG A 33 -1.80 -11.17 -8.88
N ASN A 34 -1.69 -12.14 -7.97
CA ASN A 34 -2.85 -12.79 -7.36
C ASN A 34 -3.58 -11.88 -6.34
N LEU A 35 -2.86 -11.04 -5.60
CA LEU A 35 -3.43 -9.99 -4.76
C LEU A 35 -4.23 -9.00 -5.61
N ALA A 36 -3.64 -8.49 -6.70
CA ALA A 36 -4.30 -7.57 -7.61
C ALA A 36 -5.57 -8.20 -8.20
N LEU A 37 -5.53 -9.48 -8.58
CA LEU A 37 -6.71 -10.20 -9.05
C LEU A 37 -7.81 -10.25 -7.97
N ALA A 38 -7.50 -10.79 -6.79
CA ALA A 38 -8.51 -11.02 -5.75
C ALA A 38 -9.17 -9.72 -5.28
N TYR A 39 -8.38 -8.68 -5.03
CA TYR A 39 -8.89 -7.39 -4.56
C TYR A 39 -9.58 -6.59 -5.66
N THR A 40 -9.19 -6.76 -6.93
CA THR A 40 -9.94 -6.19 -8.05
C THR A 40 -11.34 -6.78 -8.12
N ILE A 41 -11.49 -8.11 -8.01
CA ILE A 41 -12.82 -8.76 -7.97
C ILE A 41 -13.62 -8.32 -6.75
N ALA A 42 -12.96 -8.16 -5.60
CA ALA A 42 -13.59 -7.69 -4.36
C ALA A 42 -14.08 -6.23 -4.41
N GLY A 43 -13.61 -5.44 -5.38
CA GLY A 43 -14.03 -4.04 -5.57
C GLY A 43 -13.08 -2.99 -5.00
N ALA A 44 -11.78 -3.27 -4.97
CA ALA A 44 -10.78 -2.23 -4.72
C ALA A 44 -10.85 -1.13 -5.78
N ASP A 45 -10.64 0.12 -5.38
CA ASP A 45 -10.59 1.28 -6.27
C ASP A 45 -9.17 1.60 -6.74
N CYS A 46 -8.17 1.13 -6.00
CA CYS A 46 -6.78 1.33 -6.31
C CYS A 46 -5.92 0.17 -5.84
N ILE A 47 -4.97 -0.23 -6.69
CA ILE A 47 -3.90 -1.19 -6.38
C ILE A 47 -2.59 -0.43 -6.40
N ASP A 48 -1.90 -0.38 -5.26
CA ASP A 48 -0.64 0.34 -5.08
C ASP A 48 0.54 -0.61 -4.93
N VAL A 49 1.57 -0.38 -5.73
CA VAL A 49 2.69 -1.28 -5.90
C VAL A 49 4.03 -0.53 -5.94
N ALA A 50 5.13 -1.27 -5.81
CA ALA A 50 6.46 -0.73 -6.03
C ALA A 50 6.60 -0.15 -7.45
N ALA A 51 7.32 0.96 -7.58
CA ALA A 51 7.68 1.57 -8.85
C ALA A 51 8.76 0.74 -9.59
N ASP A 52 8.36 -0.43 -10.07
CA ASP A 52 9.19 -1.42 -10.76
C ASP A 52 8.42 -2.00 -11.95
N ARG A 53 9.09 -2.14 -13.10
CA ARG A 53 8.44 -2.59 -14.35
C ARG A 53 7.75 -3.94 -14.20
N ALA A 54 8.44 -4.93 -13.62
CA ALA A 54 7.92 -6.29 -13.50
C ALA A 54 6.74 -6.33 -12.53
N VAL A 55 6.83 -5.57 -11.44
CA VAL A 55 5.77 -5.43 -10.45
C VAL A 55 4.51 -4.79 -11.05
N ILE A 56 4.66 -3.70 -11.81
CA ILE A 56 3.55 -3.02 -12.49
C ILE A 56 2.87 -3.95 -13.50
N LEU A 57 3.66 -4.70 -14.29
CA LEU A 57 3.13 -5.68 -15.24
C LEU A 57 2.35 -6.80 -14.55
N ALA A 58 2.88 -7.36 -13.46
CA ALA A 58 2.23 -8.41 -12.68
C ALA A 58 0.89 -7.95 -12.09
N ALA A 59 0.85 -6.74 -11.51
CA ALA A 59 -0.39 -6.17 -10.98
C ALA A 59 -1.43 -5.93 -12.08
N ARG A 60 -1.00 -5.38 -13.22
CA ARG A 60 -1.86 -5.13 -14.38
C ARG A 60 -2.46 -6.43 -14.93
N GLU A 61 -1.65 -7.49 -15.03
CA GLU A 61 -2.13 -8.81 -15.45
C GLU A 61 -3.22 -9.34 -14.52
N GLY A 62 -3.02 -9.22 -13.19
CA GLY A 62 -4.03 -9.61 -12.20
C GLY A 62 -5.34 -8.83 -12.34
N MET A 63 -5.25 -7.51 -12.51
CA MET A 63 -6.41 -6.63 -12.74
C MET A 63 -7.17 -6.96 -14.03
N GLU A 64 -6.44 -7.28 -15.11
CA GLU A 64 -7.02 -7.64 -16.40
C GLU A 64 -7.71 -9.00 -16.36
N THR A 65 -7.08 -9.99 -15.70
CA THR A 65 -7.69 -11.30 -15.49
C THR A 65 -8.96 -11.19 -14.65
N ALA A 66 -8.92 -10.41 -13.57
CA ALA A 66 -10.10 -10.13 -12.76
C ALA A 66 -11.25 -9.52 -13.56
N ALA A 67 -10.96 -8.52 -14.41
CA ALA A 67 -11.97 -7.89 -15.27
C ALA A 67 -12.59 -8.89 -16.26
N LYS A 68 -11.77 -9.79 -16.85
CA LYS A 68 -12.25 -10.85 -17.74
C LYS A 68 -13.17 -11.83 -17.01
N ILE A 69 -12.79 -12.27 -15.80
CA ILE A 69 -13.56 -13.24 -15.01
C ILE A 69 -14.87 -12.64 -14.52
N ALA A 70 -14.84 -11.44 -13.96
CA ALA A 70 -16.01 -10.80 -13.35
C ALA A 70 -16.91 -10.07 -14.35
N GLY A 71 -16.44 -9.84 -15.58
CA GLY A 71 -17.23 -9.27 -16.68
C GLY A 71 -17.56 -7.79 -16.51
N PHE A 72 -16.82 -7.04 -15.68
CA PHE A 72 -17.03 -5.60 -15.54
C PHE A 72 -16.15 -4.80 -16.53
N PRO A 73 -16.64 -3.66 -17.03
CA PRO A 73 -15.97 -2.88 -18.06
C PRO A 73 -14.66 -2.26 -17.56
N ALA A 74 -13.76 -1.93 -18.51
CA ALA A 74 -12.42 -1.42 -18.21
C ALA A 74 -12.40 -0.13 -17.38
N ASN A 75 -13.46 0.69 -17.43
CA ASN A 75 -13.63 1.93 -16.67
C ASN A 75 -14.07 1.72 -15.20
N GLN A 76 -14.38 0.50 -14.81
CA GLN A 76 -14.67 0.09 -13.43
C GLN A 76 -13.49 -0.68 -12.79
N ARG A 77 -12.36 -0.78 -13.49
CA ARG A 77 -11.12 -1.34 -12.90
C ARG A 77 -10.53 -0.38 -11.87
N PRO A 78 -9.85 -0.90 -10.84
CA PRO A 78 -9.05 -0.06 -9.96
C PRO A 78 -8.00 0.72 -10.74
N TRP A 79 -7.59 1.86 -10.20
CA TRP A 79 -6.43 2.59 -10.67
C TRP A 79 -5.15 1.90 -10.21
N LEU A 80 -4.16 1.82 -11.09
CA LEU A 80 -2.83 1.35 -10.75
C LEU A 80 -2.01 2.52 -10.21
N MET A 81 -1.56 2.41 -8.96
CA MET A 81 -0.74 3.41 -8.27
C MET A 81 0.68 2.88 -8.08
N VAL A 82 1.66 3.77 -8.17
CA VAL A 82 3.03 3.48 -7.74
C VAL A 82 3.46 4.39 -6.59
N SER A 83 4.22 3.83 -5.66
CA SER A 83 4.77 4.54 -4.51
C SER A 83 6.19 5.04 -4.76
N LEU A 84 6.46 6.30 -4.40
CA LEU A 84 7.75 6.98 -4.44
C LEU A 84 8.09 7.51 -3.04
N ASN A 85 9.36 7.78 -2.77
CA ASN A 85 9.83 8.46 -1.57
C ASN A 85 10.74 9.63 -1.93
N ASP A 86 10.71 10.67 -1.11
CA ASP A 86 11.63 11.82 -1.22
C ASP A 86 12.94 11.64 -0.43
N GLY A 87 12.99 10.64 0.46
CA GLY A 87 14.17 10.33 1.28
C GLY A 87 14.09 8.93 1.89
N GLU A 88 14.86 8.71 2.96
CA GLU A 88 14.77 7.46 3.71
C GLU A 88 13.37 7.26 4.28
N ASP A 89 12.78 6.09 4.01
CA ASP A 89 11.43 5.75 4.44
C ASP A 89 11.34 4.24 4.76
N PRO A 90 10.67 3.84 5.86
CA PRO A 90 10.58 2.45 6.29
C PRO A 90 9.86 1.51 5.32
N HIS A 91 9.04 2.01 4.39
CA HIS A 91 8.38 1.20 3.35
C HIS A 91 9.33 0.82 2.21
N PHE A 92 10.44 1.54 2.07
CA PHE A 92 11.43 1.36 0.99
C PHE A 92 12.71 0.67 1.46
N ARG A 93 12.67 0.02 2.63
CA ARG A 93 13.78 -0.77 3.14
C ARG A 93 13.54 -2.26 3.05
N LYS A 94 14.61 -3.04 3.06
CA LYS A 94 14.58 -4.50 3.15
C LYS A 94 15.52 -4.99 4.25
N ALA A 95 15.20 -6.12 4.86
CA ALA A 95 16.11 -6.81 5.76
C ALA A 95 17.24 -7.47 4.95
N VAL A 96 18.46 -7.47 5.50
CA VAL A 96 19.63 -8.16 4.93
C VAL A 96 20.45 -8.78 6.06
N PHE A 97 21.04 -9.95 5.81
CA PHE A 97 22.06 -10.54 6.69
C PHE A 97 22.90 -11.56 5.92
N ASN A 98 24.10 -11.84 6.42
CA ASN A 98 24.91 -12.95 5.92
C ASN A 98 24.49 -14.25 6.62
N PRO A 99 23.89 -15.23 5.92
CA PRO A 99 23.44 -16.48 6.53
C PRO A 99 24.58 -17.30 7.14
N GLN A 100 25.83 -17.11 6.69
CA GLN A 100 27.01 -17.79 7.26
C GLN A 100 27.36 -17.31 8.67
N LEU A 101 26.82 -16.17 9.10
CA LEU A 101 26.97 -15.67 10.47
C LEU A 101 25.86 -16.20 11.40
N CYS A 102 24.85 -16.90 10.87
CA CYS A 102 23.78 -17.48 11.66
C CYS A 102 24.21 -18.87 12.19
N PRO A 103 24.22 -19.10 13.53
CA PRO A 103 24.55 -20.40 14.09
C PRO A 103 23.66 -21.51 13.53
N VAL A 104 24.23 -22.69 13.28
CA VAL A 104 23.51 -23.85 12.74
C VAL A 104 22.38 -24.29 13.69
N ASP A 105 22.56 -24.11 14.98
CA ASP A 105 21.61 -24.40 16.07
C ASP A 105 20.68 -23.24 16.42
N CYS A 106 20.72 -22.13 15.68
CA CYS A 106 19.81 -21.01 15.87
C CYS A 106 18.35 -21.47 15.71
N PRO A 107 17.44 -21.11 16.63
CA PRO A 107 16.02 -21.49 16.54
C PRO A 107 15.24 -20.71 15.46
N ARG A 108 15.90 -19.80 14.74
CA ARG A 108 15.40 -18.94 13.65
C ARG A 108 14.04 -18.29 13.96
N PRO A 109 13.94 -17.49 15.05
CA PRO A 109 12.70 -16.76 15.35
C PRO A 109 12.37 -15.72 14.27
N CYS A 110 13.37 -15.21 13.55
CA CYS A 110 13.22 -14.30 12.43
C CYS A 110 12.42 -14.90 11.25
N GLU A 111 12.62 -16.19 10.96
CA GLU A 111 11.86 -16.95 9.95
C GLU A 111 10.38 -17.05 10.36
N LYS A 112 10.13 -17.49 11.60
CA LYS A 112 8.77 -17.69 12.13
C LYS A 112 7.95 -16.40 12.24
N ILE A 113 8.58 -15.28 12.58
CA ILE A 113 7.87 -14.00 12.73
C ILE A 113 7.66 -13.26 11.40
N CYS A 114 8.32 -13.70 10.31
CA CYS A 114 8.27 -13.00 9.04
C CYS A 114 6.91 -13.19 8.36
N PRO A 115 6.08 -12.14 8.25
CA PRO A 115 4.73 -12.28 7.72
C PRO A 115 4.68 -12.50 6.19
N ALA A 116 5.81 -12.36 5.50
CA ALA A 116 5.93 -12.55 4.05
C ALA A 116 6.70 -13.82 3.68
N TYR A 117 7.04 -14.68 4.65
CA TYR A 117 7.85 -15.88 4.39
C TYR A 117 9.14 -15.55 3.62
N ALA A 118 9.75 -14.42 3.97
CA ALA A 118 10.88 -13.82 3.26
C ALA A 118 12.24 -14.17 3.87
N ILE A 119 12.28 -15.10 4.82
CA ILE A 119 13.51 -15.54 5.49
C ILE A 119 13.47 -17.06 5.56
N ASP A 120 14.53 -17.71 5.13
CA ASP A 120 14.74 -19.16 5.25
C ASP A 120 16.19 -19.46 5.66
N GLY A 121 16.59 -20.74 5.60
CA GLY A 121 17.96 -21.17 5.92
C GLY A 121 19.04 -20.58 5.00
N GLY A 122 18.67 -20.08 3.82
CA GLY A 122 19.56 -19.42 2.86
C GLY A 122 19.68 -17.91 3.04
N GLY A 123 18.89 -17.29 3.92
CA GLY A 123 18.96 -15.86 4.18
C GLY A 123 17.62 -15.15 3.96
N VAL A 124 17.67 -13.88 3.56
CA VAL A 124 16.48 -13.12 3.18
C VAL A 124 16.19 -13.35 1.69
N ILE A 125 14.97 -13.76 1.36
CA ILE A 125 14.43 -13.75 0.01
C ILE A 125 14.04 -12.31 -0.31
N GLU A 126 14.93 -11.58 -0.98
CA GLU A 126 14.83 -10.13 -1.18
C GLU A 126 13.48 -9.71 -1.77
N GLN A 127 12.98 -10.44 -2.76
CA GLN A 127 11.74 -10.12 -3.48
C GLN A 127 10.50 -10.16 -2.57
N ARG A 128 10.50 -11.03 -1.56
CA ARG A 128 9.42 -11.17 -0.58
C ARG A 128 9.55 -10.20 0.60
N CYS A 129 10.74 -9.66 0.85
CA CYS A 129 10.92 -8.74 1.96
C CYS A 129 10.31 -7.37 1.63
N TYR A 130 9.30 -6.95 2.39
CA TYR A 130 8.70 -5.61 2.30
C TYR A 130 9.13 -4.66 3.43
N GLY A 131 10.14 -5.01 4.24
CA GLY A 131 10.75 -4.07 5.18
C GLY A 131 10.08 -3.89 6.55
N CYS A 132 9.16 -4.78 6.94
CA CYS A 132 8.40 -4.64 8.20
C CYS A 132 9.26 -4.56 9.48
N GLY A 133 10.51 -5.03 9.43
CA GLY A 133 11.45 -4.94 10.55
C GLY A 133 11.18 -5.89 11.72
N ARG A 134 10.17 -6.77 11.65
CA ARG A 134 9.84 -7.71 12.75
C ARG A 134 10.96 -8.70 13.07
N CYS A 135 11.77 -9.03 12.07
CA CYS A 135 12.92 -9.92 12.22
C CYS A 135 14.07 -9.29 13.02
N LEU A 136 14.21 -7.97 13.00
CA LEU A 136 15.33 -7.23 13.62
C LEU A 136 15.43 -7.49 15.13
N PRO A 137 14.39 -7.21 15.95
CA PRO A 137 14.52 -7.34 17.40
C PRO A 137 14.54 -8.79 17.91
N VAL A 138 14.15 -9.76 17.08
CA VAL A 138 14.07 -11.17 17.50
C VAL A 138 15.31 -11.99 17.15
N CYS A 139 16.22 -11.45 16.33
CA CYS A 139 17.45 -12.14 15.97
C CYS A 139 18.37 -12.24 17.21
N PRO A 140 18.68 -13.44 17.72
CA PRO A 140 19.51 -13.58 18.92
C PRO A 140 20.92 -13.01 18.75
N GLU A 141 21.49 -13.21 17.56
CA GLU A 141 22.83 -12.74 17.19
C GLU A 141 22.87 -11.28 16.73
N GLN A 142 21.71 -10.64 16.57
CA GLN A 142 21.59 -9.25 16.10
C GLN A 142 22.29 -8.97 14.75
N ILE A 143 22.37 -9.97 13.88
CA ILE A 143 23.04 -9.88 12.56
C ILE A 143 22.15 -9.38 11.42
N ILE A 144 20.88 -9.10 11.69
CA ILE A 144 19.93 -8.61 10.69
C ILE A 144 19.97 -7.09 10.67
N GLU A 145 20.27 -6.53 9.49
CA GLU A 145 20.30 -5.10 9.22
C GLU A 145 19.20 -4.72 8.23
N THR A 146 19.00 -3.41 8.02
CA THR A 146 18.11 -2.90 6.97
C THR A 146 18.86 -2.09 5.93
N ARG A 147 18.51 -2.30 4.66
CA ARG A 147 18.98 -1.48 3.55
C ARG A 147 17.81 -0.70 2.95
N SER A 148 17.89 0.62 3.01
CA SER A 148 16.89 1.53 2.41
C SER A 148 17.24 1.84 0.96
N ARG A 149 16.21 2.06 0.13
CA ARG A 149 16.33 2.59 -1.23
C ARG A 149 15.58 3.91 -1.32
N VAL A 150 16.20 4.91 -1.92
CA VAL A 150 15.55 6.17 -2.28
C VAL A 150 15.29 6.17 -3.78
N CYS A 151 14.07 6.55 -4.17
CA CYS A 151 13.67 6.74 -5.55
C CYS A 151 14.65 7.68 -6.27
N GLN A 152 15.05 7.29 -7.48
CA GLN A 152 15.76 8.16 -8.41
C GLN A 152 14.75 8.64 -9.46
N PRO A 153 14.33 9.91 -9.45
CA PRO A 153 13.32 10.43 -10.37
C PRO A 153 13.65 10.16 -11.83
N GLU A 154 14.94 10.22 -12.20
CA GLU A 154 15.44 10.00 -13.55
C GLU A 154 15.17 8.58 -14.06
N GLU A 155 15.12 7.60 -13.16
CA GLU A 155 14.80 6.20 -13.47
C GLU A 155 13.28 5.96 -13.49
N ILE A 156 12.57 6.55 -12.51
CA ILE A 156 11.17 6.19 -12.27
C ILE A 156 10.19 6.96 -13.15
N ILE A 157 10.49 8.22 -13.52
CA ILE A 157 9.60 9.02 -14.38
C ILE A 157 9.40 8.41 -15.77
N PRO A 158 10.46 8.00 -16.50
CA PRO A 158 10.29 7.32 -17.79
C PRO A 158 9.43 6.06 -17.66
N LEU A 159 9.63 5.29 -16.59
CA LEU A 159 8.85 4.09 -16.30
C LEU A 159 7.37 4.43 -16.09
N ILE A 160 7.04 5.45 -15.30
CA ILE A 160 5.64 5.88 -15.04
C ILE A 160 4.93 6.25 -16.35
N ILE A 161 5.62 7.00 -17.22
CA ILE A 161 5.09 7.40 -18.53
C ILE A 161 4.87 6.18 -19.42
N GLU A 162 5.90 5.35 -19.59
CA GLU A 162 5.87 4.17 -20.48
C GLU A 162 4.76 3.20 -20.04
N MET A 163 4.65 2.97 -18.73
CA MET A 163 3.72 1.99 -18.18
C MET A 163 2.29 2.51 -18.08
N GLY A 164 2.04 3.80 -18.33
CA GLY A 164 0.70 4.40 -18.22
C GLY A 164 0.09 4.18 -16.84
N VAL A 165 0.83 4.57 -15.79
CA VAL A 165 0.36 4.49 -14.40
C VAL A 165 -0.74 5.52 -14.17
N ASP A 166 -1.82 5.13 -13.47
CA ASP A 166 -2.98 5.99 -13.24
C ASP A 166 -2.75 6.98 -12.09
N ALA A 167 -1.95 6.61 -11.10
CA ALA A 167 -1.82 7.34 -9.84
C ALA A 167 -0.41 7.27 -9.25
N ILE A 168 -0.04 8.28 -8.46
CA ILE A 168 1.23 8.29 -7.72
C ILE A 168 0.94 8.50 -6.23
N GLU A 169 1.65 7.76 -5.40
CA GLU A 169 1.84 8.06 -3.98
C GLU A 169 3.26 8.58 -3.75
N ILE A 170 3.39 9.69 -3.00
CA ILE A 170 4.68 10.20 -2.53
C ILE A 170 4.71 10.04 -1.01
N HIS A 171 5.67 9.28 -0.51
CA HIS A 171 6.03 9.22 0.90
C HIS A 171 6.98 10.36 1.23
N THR A 172 6.68 11.04 2.32
CA THR A 172 7.43 12.17 2.85
C THR A 172 7.23 12.28 4.35
N GLN A 173 8.06 13.06 5.03
CA GLN A 173 7.96 13.31 6.46
C GLN A 173 8.32 14.76 6.80
N VAL A 174 7.87 15.21 7.96
CA VAL A 174 8.22 16.54 8.47
C VAL A 174 9.74 16.72 8.46
N GLY A 175 10.19 17.83 7.86
CA GLY A 175 11.61 18.13 7.67
C GLY A 175 12.15 17.82 6.27
N HIS A 176 11.41 17.09 5.41
CA HIS A 176 11.84 16.77 4.04
C HIS A 176 11.38 17.79 2.98
N GLY A 177 11.13 19.05 3.35
CA GLY A 177 10.51 20.02 2.44
C GLY A 177 11.32 20.25 1.15
N GLU A 178 12.65 20.31 1.25
CA GLU A 178 13.53 20.51 0.10
C GLU A 178 13.60 19.25 -0.80
N GLU A 179 13.70 18.08 -0.19
CA GLU A 179 13.68 16.79 -0.88
C GLU A 179 12.36 16.57 -1.62
N PHE A 180 11.23 16.84 -0.96
CA PHE A 180 9.91 16.79 -1.55
C PHE A 180 9.81 17.73 -2.74
N ALA A 181 10.24 18.99 -2.59
CA ALA A 181 10.18 19.98 -3.66
C ALA A 181 11.02 19.55 -4.89
N ARG A 182 12.19 18.95 -4.66
CA ARG A 182 13.04 18.40 -5.73
C ARG A 182 12.36 17.24 -6.46
N LEU A 183 11.81 16.27 -5.73
CA LEU A 183 11.04 15.17 -6.31
C LEU A 183 9.82 15.68 -7.07
N TRP A 184 9.10 16.64 -6.48
CA TRP A 184 7.91 17.24 -7.08
C TRP A 184 8.22 17.96 -8.39
N GLN A 185 9.32 18.69 -8.48
CA GLN A 185 9.73 19.36 -9.72
C GLN A 185 9.82 18.38 -10.91
N ALA A 186 10.24 17.15 -10.64
CA ALA A 186 10.35 16.11 -11.65
C ALA A 186 8.98 15.46 -11.98
N ILE A 187 8.09 15.32 -10.99
CA ILE A 187 6.76 14.69 -11.14
C ILE A 187 5.69 15.66 -11.69
N ALA A 188 5.76 16.94 -11.34
CA ALA A 188 4.74 17.95 -11.65
C ALA A 188 4.27 17.94 -13.13
N PRO A 189 5.14 17.79 -14.15
CA PRO A 189 4.73 17.71 -15.55
C PRO A 189 3.77 16.54 -15.86
N LEU A 190 3.82 15.45 -15.09
CA LEU A 190 3.02 14.24 -15.30
C LEU A 190 1.59 14.36 -14.80
N THR A 191 1.33 15.30 -13.88
CA THR A 191 0.08 15.42 -13.12
C THR A 191 -1.17 15.58 -13.98
N LYS A 192 -1.03 16.10 -15.20
CA LYS A 192 -2.13 16.22 -16.17
C LYS A 192 -2.65 14.86 -16.65
N ASN A 193 -1.82 13.83 -16.58
CA ASN A 193 -2.16 12.47 -17.00
C ASN A 193 -2.55 11.58 -15.82
N LEU A 194 -2.26 12.00 -14.58
CA LEU A 194 -2.61 11.26 -13.37
C LEU A 194 -4.10 11.43 -13.05
N LYS A 195 -4.72 10.34 -12.61
CA LYS A 195 -6.07 10.31 -12.05
C LYS A 195 -6.11 10.80 -10.62
N ILE A 196 -5.03 10.61 -9.86
CA ILE A 196 -4.92 11.06 -8.46
C ILE A 196 -3.46 11.12 -8.00
N LEU A 197 -3.19 12.07 -7.09
CA LEU A 197 -1.97 12.15 -6.31
C LEU A 197 -2.30 11.83 -4.84
N ALA A 198 -1.54 10.92 -4.23
CA ALA A 198 -1.56 10.70 -2.79
C ALA A 198 -0.25 11.18 -2.18
N ILE A 199 -0.33 11.89 -1.04
CA ILE A 199 0.83 12.24 -0.22
C ILE A 199 0.67 11.51 1.11
N SER A 200 1.63 10.66 1.43
CA SER A 200 1.68 9.82 2.63
C SER A 200 2.67 10.40 3.63
N CYS A 201 2.21 10.64 4.85
CA CYS A 201 3.04 11.15 5.94
C CYS A 201 2.71 10.39 7.22
N GLN A 202 3.74 10.21 8.06
CA GLN A 202 3.56 9.81 9.45
C GLN A 202 3.18 11.02 10.32
N ASP A 203 2.53 10.75 11.46
CA ASP A 203 2.14 11.79 12.40
C ASP A 203 3.36 12.44 13.07
N ASP A 204 3.28 13.75 13.26
CA ASP A 204 4.33 14.57 13.87
C ASP A 204 3.72 15.77 14.59
N GLU A 205 4.50 16.47 15.42
CA GLU A 205 4.08 17.71 16.08
C GLU A 205 3.80 18.83 15.06
N TYR A 206 4.61 18.95 14.01
CA TYR A 206 4.51 20.01 13.00
C TYR A 206 3.81 19.58 11.72
N ILE A 207 3.06 18.46 11.75
CA ILE A 207 2.47 17.87 10.55
C ILE A 207 1.55 18.84 9.81
N ILE A 208 0.75 19.65 10.51
CA ILE A 208 -0.21 20.55 9.85
C ILE A 208 0.50 21.65 9.06
N ASP A 209 1.52 22.29 9.64
CA ASP A 209 2.34 23.30 8.95
C ASP A 209 3.04 22.69 7.74
N TYR A 210 3.54 21.46 7.89
CA TYR A 210 4.16 20.73 6.79
C TYR A 210 3.18 20.45 5.65
N LEU A 211 1.98 19.94 5.94
CA LEU A 211 0.98 19.69 4.90
C LEU A 211 0.52 20.98 4.20
N HIS A 212 0.48 22.12 4.89
CA HIS A 212 0.26 23.43 4.26
C HIS A 212 1.40 23.79 3.30
N TYR A 213 2.66 23.62 3.72
CA TYR A 213 3.82 23.81 2.85
C TYR A 213 3.76 22.92 1.61
N LEU A 214 3.44 21.63 1.76
CA LEU A 214 3.28 20.70 0.65
C LEU A 214 2.16 21.14 -0.28
N ARG A 215 1.03 21.60 0.28
CA ARG A 215 -0.11 22.07 -0.51
C ARG A 215 0.24 23.27 -1.40
N GLU A 216 1.01 24.22 -0.88
CA GLU A 216 1.51 25.35 -1.67
C GLU A 216 2.50 24.89 -2.74
N THR A 217 3.42 24.00 -2.38
CA THR A 217 4.45 23.45 -3.28
C THR A 217 3.85 22.74 -4.50
N ILE A 218 2.76 21.98 -4.30
CA ILE A 218 2.09 21.26 -5.39
C ILE A 218 1.08 22.10 -6.18
N SER A 219 0.89 23.37 -5.83
CA SER A 219 -0.09 24.24 -6.45
C SER A 219 0.44 24.89 -7.74
N PRO A 220 -0.35 24.98 -8.83
CA PRO A 220 -1.68 24.38 -9.03
C PRO A 220 -1.59 22.88 -9.35
N LEU A 221 -2.48 22.08 -8.75
CA LEU A 221 -2.57 20.64 -9.01
C LEU A 221 -3.69 20.35 -10.03
N SER A 222 -3.39 19.50 -11.03
CA SER A 222 -4.33 19.16 -12.12
C SER A 222 -5.19 17.91 -11.87
N CYS A 223 -4.99 17.22 -10.75
CA CYS A 223 -5.73 16.02 -10.38
C CYS A 223 -6.18 16.10 -8.90
N PRO A 224 -7.14 15.25 -8.47
CA PRO A 224 -7.48 15.10 -7.06
C PRO A 224 -6.28 14.77 -6.17
N LEU A 225 -6.36 15.19 -4.91
CA LEU A 225 -5.34 14.98 -3.88
C LEU A 225 -5.89 14.13 -2.73
N ILE A 226 -5.12 13.12 -2.31
CA ILE A 226 -5.32 12.38 -1.07
C ILE A 226 -4.20 12.74 -0.09
N TRP A 227 -4.59 13.13 1.11
CA TRP A 227 -3.75 13.12 2.31
C TRP A 227 -3.87 11.75 2.96
N GLN A 228 -2.87 10.90 2.77
CA GLN A 228 -2.78 9.59 3.40
C GLN A 228 -2.14 9.74 4.78
N THR A 229 -2.93 9.43 5.80
CA THR A 229 -2.50 9.45 7.20
C THR A 229 -1.88 8.11 7.56
N ASP A 230 -0.57 8.00 7.43
CA ASP A 230 0.17 6.78 7.70
C ASP A 230 0.45 6.66 9.21
N GLY A 231 -0.44 5.98 9.92
CA GLY A 231 -0.39 5.92 11.38
C GLY A 231 0.75 5.06 11.90
N ARG A 232 0.51 3.75 11.99
CA ARG A 232 1.51 2.76 12.40
C ARG A 232 1.88 1.88 11.20
N PRO A 233 2.94 2.21 10.46
CA PRO A 233 3.25 1.54 9.20
C PRO A 233 3.41 0.02 9.38
N MET A 234 3.00 -0.74 8.36
CA MET A 234 3.22 -2.19 8.27
C MET A 234 2.72 -3.05 9.44
N SER A 235 1.66 -2.60 10.15
CA SER A 235 1.22 -3.19 11.42
C SER A 235 -0.25 -3.65 11.48
N GLY A 236 -1.00 -3.57 10.38
CA GLY A 236 -2.45 -3.83 10.38
C GLY A 236 -2.85 -5.22 10.90
N ASP A 237 -2.02 -6.22 10.62
CA ASP A 237 -2.16 -7.62 11.00
C ASP A 237 -1.75 -7.94 12.46
N ILE A 238 -1.26 -6.97 13.23
CA ILE A 238 -0.79 -7.22 14.62
C ILE A 238 -1.96 -7.23 15.61
N GLY A 239 -2.98 -6.38 15.41
CA GLY A 239 -4.17 -6.39 16.26
C GLY A 239 -4.98 -5.09 16.22
N LYS A 240 -6.17 -5.13 16.80
CA LYS A 240 -7.18 -4.05 16.75
C LYS A 240 -6.68 -2.64 17.12
N GLY A 241 -5.63 -2.54 17.93
CA GLY A 241 -5.08 -1.27 18.41
C GLY A 241 -4.33 -0.47 17.33
N THR A 242 -3.89 -1.11 16.25
CA THR A 242 -2.96 -0.50 15.29
C THR A 242 -3.56 0.61 14.42
N THR A 243 -4.89 0.70 14.35
CA THR A 243 -5.60 1.74 13.58
C THR A 243 -5.64 3.11 14.25
N HIS A 244 -5.45 3.17 15.59
CA HIS A 244 -5.63 4.41 16.35
C HIS A 244 -4.70 5.56 15.92
N PRO A 245 -3.40 5.34 15.65
CA PRO A 245 -2.52 6.41 15.18
C PRO A 245 -3.01 7.06 13.89
N ALA A 246 -3.46 6.26 12.91
CA ALA A 246 -3.99 6.77 11.64
C ALA A 246 -5.24 7.63 11.87
N ILE A 247 -6.18 7.14 12.70
CA ILE A 247 -7.40 7.87 13.04
C ILE A 247 -7.09 9.18 13.78
N ASN A 248 -6.12 9.17 14.69
CA ASN A 248 -5.75 10.37 15.46
C ASN A 248 -5.10 11.43 14.56
N MET A 249 -4.21 11.03 13.66
CA MET A 249 -3.63 11.93 12.67
C MET A 249 -4.71 12.49 11.74
N ALA A 250 -5.64 11.66 11.26
CA ALA A 250 -6.75 12.12 10.42
C ALA A 250 -7.63 13.16 11.09
N LYS A 251 -7.85 13.09 12.41
CA LYS A 251 -8.55 14.15 13.15
C LYS A 251 -7.80 15.48 13.08
N LYS A 252 -6.46 15.48 13.18
CA LYS A 252 -5.64 16.69 13.04
C LYS A 252 -5.83 17.29 11.64
N VAL A 253 -5.67 16.48 10.60
CA VAL A 253 -5.80 16.90 9.19
C VAL A 253 -7.20 17.42 8.86
N LEU A 254 -8.25 16.75 9.34
CA LEU A 254 -9.63 17.21 9.15
C LEU A 254 -9.89 18.55 9.85
N SER A 255 -9.21 18.83 10.96
CA SER A 255 -9.39 20.08 11.72
C SER A 255 -8.64 21.27 11.13
N SER A 256 -7.66 21.02 10.24
CA SER A 256 -6.90 22.10 9.58
C SER A 256 -7.58 22.64 8.31
N ASN A 257 -8.71 22.07 7.90
CA ASN A 257 -9.45 22.47 6.69
C ASN A 257 -8.59 22.50 5.41
N LEU A 258 -7.57 21.63 5.32
CA LEU A 258 -6.78 21.45 4.11
C LEU A 258 -7.65 20.91 2.98
N ALA A 259 -7.53 21.51 1.80
CA ALA A 259 -8.18 20.99 0.60
C ALA A 259 -7.57 19.62 0.23
N GLY A 260 -8.43 18.65 -0.08
CA GLY A 260 -8.05 17.28 -0.42
C GLY A 260 -8.90 16.25 0.32
N PHE A 261 -8.79 14.99 -0.11
CA PHE A 261 -9.45 13.85 0.52
C PHE A 261 -8.56 13.29 1.63
N VAL A 262 -9.13 12.85 2.75
CA VAL A 262 -8.36 12.20 3.83
C VAL A 262 -8.55 10.69 3.74
N GLN A 263 -7.44 9.96 3.66
CA GLN A 263 -7.40 8.49 3.65
C GLN A 263 -6.62 7.98 4.87
N LEU A 264 -7.11 6.91 5.50
CA LEU A 264 -6.34 6.20 6.53
C LEU A 264 -5.40 5.17 5.90
N ALA A 265 -4.15 5.12 6.36
CA ALA A 265 -3.21 4.03 6.12
C ALA A 265 -2.39 3.76 7.39
N GLY A 266 -1.45 2.82 7.34
CA GLY A 266 -0.60 2.53 8.50
C GLY A 266 -1.36 1.96 9.70
N GLY A 267 -1.52 0.65 9.73
CA GLY A 267 -2.15 -0.06 10.87
C GLY A 267 -3.67 -0.25 10.73
N THR A 268 -4.22 0.05 9.56
CA THR A 268 -5.61 -0.23 9.21
C THR A 268 -5.87 -1.74 9.13
N ASN A 269 -7.05 -2.15 9.58
CA ASN A 269 -7.56 -3.53 9.64
C ASN A 269 -9.09 -3.58 9.74
N ASP A 270 -9.65 -4.76 9.97
CA ASP A 270 -11.09 -5.04 10.12
C ASP A 270 -11.82 -4.27 11.23
N HIS A 271 -11.09 -3.69 12.19
CA HIS A 271 -11.69 -2.84 13.21
C HIS A 271 -11.80 -1.38 12.82
N THR A 272 -11.17 -0.96 11.71
CA THR A 272 -11.03 0.46 11.35
C THR A 272 -12.37 1.12 11.06
N VAL A 273 -13.22 0.51 10.22
CA VAL A 273 -14.53 1.06 9.88
C VAL A 273 -15.42 1.17 11.11
N THR A 274 -15.49 0.09 11.90
CA THR A 274 -16.26 0.07 13.15
C THR A 274 -15.81 1.20 14.08
N LYS A 275 -14.50 1.43 14.20
CA LYS A 275 -13.95 2.49 15.04
C LYS A 275 -14.28 3.88 14.50
N LEU A 276 -14.25 4.09 13.19
CA LEU A 276 -14.66 5.35 12.56
C LEU A 276 -16.14 5.67 12.82
N GLN A 277 -17.02 4.67 12.74
CA GLN A 277 -18.46 4.83 13.04
C GLN A 277 -18.67 5.23 14.50
N GLN A 278 -18.02 4.54 15.45
CA GLN A 278 -18.08 4.87 16.88
C GLN A 278 -17.62 6.30 17.19
N LEU A 279 -16.71 6.84 16.39
CA LEU A 279 -16.18 8.20 16.55
C LEU A 279 -16.94 9.25 15.73
N GLY A 280 -17.96 8.87 14.96
CA GLY A 280 -18.67 9.80 14.07
C GLY A 280 -17.81 10.37 12.95
N LEU A 281 -16.76 9.66 12.53
CA LEU A 281 -15.80 10.09 11.52
C LEU A 281 -15.99 9.42 10.15
N ARG A 282 -16.86 8.42 10.06
CA ARG A 282 -17.04 7.60 8.83
C ARG A 282 -17.27 8.45 7.58
N GLU A 283 -18.15 9.44 7.66
CA GLU A 283 -18.52 10.32 6.53
C GLU A 283 -17.47 11.40 6.22
N LYS A 284 -16.46 11.57 7.09
CA LYS A 284 -15.39 12.57 6.91
C LYS A 284 -14.12 11.98 6.29
N ILE A 285 -14.01 10.66 6.29
CA ILE A 285 -12.88 9.93 5.74
C ILE A 285 -13.26 9.46 4.34
N ALA A 286 -12.44 9.81 3.36
CA ALA A 286 -12.70 9.49 1.97
C ALA A 286 -12.47 7.99 1.68
N GLY A 287 -11.54 7.36 2.40
CA GLY A 287 -11.21 5.96 2.19
C GLY A 287 -10.21 5.38 3.18
N ILE A 288 -9.93 4.09 3.00
CA ILE A 288 -8.96 3.32 3.79
C ILE A 288 -8.04 2.58 2.81
N ALA A 289 -6.75 2.66 3.07
CA ALA A 289 -5.75 1.82 2.43
C ALA A 289 -5.35 0.68 3.37
N SER A 290 -5.24 -0.55 2.87
CA SER A 290 -4.85 -1.71 3.67
C SER A 290 -3.70 -2.47 3.01
N GLY A 291 -2.64 -2.71 3.80
CA GLY A 291 -1.45 -3.42 3.36
C GLY A 291 -1.27 -4.75 4.11
N SER A 292 -0.61 -4.71 5.28
CA SER A 292 -0.26 -5.94 6.00
C SER A 292 -1.47 -6.80 6.37
N TYR A 293 -2.58 -6.18 6.80
CA TYR A 293 -3.82 -6.92 7.11
C TYR A 293 -4.43 -7.55 5.84
N ALA A 294 -4.51 -6.79 4.75
CA ALA A 294 -5.01 -7.30 3.48
C ALA A 294 -4.18 -8.49 2.96
N ARG A 295 -2.84 -8.41 3.08
CA ARG A 295 -1.94 -9.49 2.70
C ARG A 295 -2.03 -10.69 3.62
N SER A 296 -2.17 -10.51 4.94
CA SER A 296 -2.23 -11.63 5.90
C SER A 296 -3.43 -12.55 5.67
N LEU A 297 -4.50 -12.06 5.04
CA LEU A 297 -5.66 -12.87 4.69
C LEU A 297 -5.44 -13.77 3.45
N ILE A 298 -4.51 -13.39 2.57
CA ILE A 298 -4.34 -14.03 1.26
C ILE A 298 -3.02 -14.79 1.16
N LEU A 299 -1.94 -14.28 1.75
CA LEU A 299 -0.61 -14.91 1.69
C LEU A 299 -0.59 -16.38 2.13
N PRO A 300 -1.26 -16.78 3.25
CA PRO A 300 -1.28 -18.18 3.63
C PRO A 300 -1.94 -19.10 2.60
N ILE A 301 -2.90 -18.59 1.82
CA ILE A 301 -3.57 -19.33 0.74
C ILE A 301 -2.58 -19.49 -0.42
N LEU A 302 -1.87 -18.42 -0.78
CA LEU A 302 -0.95 -18.42 -1.91
C LEU A 302 0.29 -19.30 -1.70
N GLU A 303 0.78 -19.42 -0.46
CA GLU A 303 1.92 -20.30 -0.16
C GLU A 303 1.62 -21.80 -0.35
N HIS A 304 0.34 -22.19 -0.40
CA HIS A 304 -0.09 -23.58 -0.62
C HIS A 304 -0.59 -23.85 -2.05
N LEU A 305 -0.45 -22.88 -2.96
CA LEU A 305 -0.86 -23.06 -4.34
C LEU A 305 0.10 -23.99 -5.09
N ASP A 306 -0.44 -25.05 -5.68
CA ASP A 306 0.30 -25.94 -6.58
C ASP A 306 0.65 -25.28 -7.93
N GLN A 307 -0.09 -24.23 -8.31
CA GLN A 307 0.10 -23.47 -9.54
C GLN A 307 0.20 -21.97 -9.27
N PRO A 308 0.97 -21.21 -10.05
CA PRO A 308 1.21 -19.79 -9.77
C PRO A 308 -0.04 -18.91 -9.88
N ASN A 309 -1.06 -19.34 -10.63
CA ASN A 309 -2.25 -18.54 -10.91
C ASN A 309 -3.42 -19.00 -10.03
N LEU A 310 -3.87 -18.09 -9.16
CA LEU A 310 -4.92 -18.35 -8.17
C LEU A 310 -6.22 -18.87 -8.78
N GLU A 311 -6.65 -18.34 -9.92
CA GLU A 311 -7.91 -18.71 -10.59
C GLU A 311 -7.96 -20.14 -11.14
N ASN A 312 -6.81 -20.82 -11.22
CA ASN A 312 -6.74 -22.21 -11.67
C ASN A 312 -7.00 -23.21 -10.54
N ASP A 313 -7.04 -22.76 -9.28
CA ASP A 313 -7.41 -23.55 -8.12
C ASP A 313 -8.75 -23.04 -7.57
N PRO A 314 -9.88 -23.72 -7.85
CA PRO A 314 -11.20 -23.26 -7.42
C PRO A 314 -11.35 -23.07 -5.91
N GLN A 315 -10.69 -23.89 -5.10
CA GLN A 315 -10.82 -23.80 -3.64
C GLN A 315 -10.07 -22.59 -3.12
N SER A 316 -8.78 -22.49 -3.46
CA SER A 316 -7.92 -21.36 -3.06
C SER A 316 -8.46 -20.03 -3.59
N TYR A 317 -8.96 -20.03 -4.83
CA TYR A 317 -9.62 -18.87 -5.43
C TYR A 317 -10.81 -18.37 -4.61
N GLN A 318 -11.74 -19.24 -4.24
CA GLN A 318 -12.92 -18.86 -3.45
C GLN A 318 -12.53 -18.35 -2.05
N GLU A 319 -11.56 -18.98 -1.42
CA GLU A 319 -11.07 -18.57 -0.10
C GLU A 319 -10.42 -17.17 -0.15
N ALA A 320 -9.57 -16.92 -1.15
CA ALA A 320 -8.93 -15.62 -1.36
C ALA A 320 -9.96 -14.53 -1.66
N LEU A 321 -10.96 -14.80 -2.49
CA LEU A 321 -12.04 -13.85 -2.76
C LEU A 321 -12.87 -13.52 -1.52
N LYS A 322 -13.15 -14.52 -0.68
CA LYS A 322 -13.83 -14.30 0.59
C LYS A 322 -13.00 -13.38 1.50
N GLY A 323 -11.71 -13.66 1.65
CA GLY A 323 -10.79 -12.83 2.44
C GLY A 323 -10.75 -11.38 1.94
N ALA A 324 -10.55 -11.18 0.63
CA ALA A 324 -10.52 -9.84 0.04
C ALA A 324 -11.85 -9.10 0.21
N SER A 325 -12.98 -9.77 -0.04
CA SER A 325 -14.32 -9.19 0.08
C SER A 325 -14.64 -8.76 1.51
N MET A 326 -14.20 -9.52 2.52
CA MET A 326 -14.39 -9.16 3.94
C MET A 326 -13.76 -7.82 4.32
N VAL A 327 -12.68 -7.42 3.66
CA VAL A 327 -12.01 -6.14 3.91
C VAL A 327 -12.67 -5.03 3.11
N VAL A 328 -12.87 -5.23 1.81
CA VAL A 328 -13.41 -4.21 0.91
C VAL A 328 -14.85 -3.86 1.26
N ALA A 329 -15.69 -4.85 1.56
CA ALA A 329 -17.11 -4.65 1.83
C ALA A 329 -17.38 -3.74 3.05
N GLN A 330 -16.43 -3.60 3.98
CA GLN A 330 -16.61 -2.71 5.13
C GLN A 330 -16.74 -1.25 4.73
N LEU A 331 -16.15 -0.86 3.59
CA LEU A 331 -16.22 0.51 3.06
C LEU A 331 -17.27 0.67 1.96
N LYS A 332 -17.60 -0.42 1.26
CA LYS A 332 -18.53 -0.41 0.12
C LYS A 332 -19.99 -0.63 0.50
N ALA A 333 -20.26 -1.06 1.73
CA ALA A 333 -21.60 -1.27 2.27
C ALA A 333 -22.28 0.03 2.70
#